data_AF-A0A2V7T330-F1
#
_entry.id   AF-A0A2V7T330-F1
#
_cell.length_a   1.000
_cell.length_b   1.000
_cell.length_c   1.000
_cell.angle_alpha   90.00
_cell.angle_beta   90.00
_cell.angle_gamma   90.00
#
_symmetry.space_group_name_H-M   'P 1'
#
loop_
_entity.id
_entity.type
_entity.pdbx_description
1 polymer ?
#
loop_
_entity_poly.entity_id
_entity_poly.type
_entity_poly.pdbx_seq_one_letter_code
_entity_poly.pdbx_strand_id
1 'polypeptide(L)'
;MAAEIALSPPSKCQGAKVKAAGKLASCLLGVEAKGAKKSLPPDSAKLMACKDKFSAAFTKAETAGGCGAATGDTAAIQAKLELFEADMVCELGVGPACGCGTPDPAFLSFTTSVGSGNCGSTVNDSGSPIASLGCNNLYTGGGSAAVPPATVPDYGSTLTKTNCCAKLVPLKVATATDTGSNRNCSDTGCLYGPPLPIPNSLVPAVSVCVINEVSQPAAGYAFCDAGSVNLDIPLTSNVYLTLDLFPKTADNSSCTGPGTPDACCTGAGTGTCTQDHCVGGTNSGAICTDNTPCTGGGFCSVGVQACPICAGDGLCHAGANNGNACTPGTLLVTGPQWPTSQDCPPSGSPIGSLPIPYLLTTGTATKTAVDQPSETRVFCGFCADPDSATFKNPPVACTGDADCAAFTGPDCGGSPCTGCKQRTSGAFGSQAVRTITENGAPAGAIATGDPAAPATLVSVFCIPPTFNGTIDSSGDLPGPGAASLQGSAQLLP
;
A
#
# COMPACT_ATOMS: atom_id res chain seq x y z
N MET A 1 17.85 -19.38 -13.74
CA MET A 1 16.87 -19.61 -14.82
C MET A 1 15.50 -19.43 -14.20
N ALA A 2 14.73 -18.45 -14.66
CA ALA A 2 13.41 -18.11 -14.15
C ALA A 2 12.40 -19.23 -14.44
N ALA A 3 11.58 -19.62 -13.45
CA ALA A 3 10.53 -20.63 -13.60
C ALA A 3 9.15 -20.01 -13.33
N GLU A 4 8.23 -20.37 -14.22
CA GLU A 4 6.88 -19.83 -14.46
C GLU A 4 5.87 -20.05 -13.33
N ILE A 5 4.94 -19.10 -13.22
CA ILE A 5 3.72 -19.09 -12.41
C ILE A 5 2.75 -20.14 -12.98
N ALA A 6 2.42 -21.20 -12.24
CA ALA A 6 1.37 -22.12 -12.66
C ALA A 6 0.01 -21.66 -12.10
N LEU A 7 -0.77 -21.00 -12.96
CA LEU A 7 -2.22 -20.82 -12.80
C LEU A 7 -2.92 -22.19 -12.82
N SER A 8 -4.15 -22.28 -12.28
CA SER A 8 -5.15 -23.30 -12.67
C SER A 8 -4.94 -23.69 -14.14
N PRO A 9 -4.80 -24.99 -14.50
CA PRO A 9 -4.45 -25.38 -15.86
C PRO A 9 -5.40 -24.68 -16.84
N PRO A 10 -4.87 -23.97 -17.86
CA PRO A 10 -5.67 -23.17 -18.76
C PRO A 10 -6.82 -23.98 -19.36
N SER A 11 -8.05 -23.48 -19.21
CA SER A 11 -9.23 -24.14 -19.75
C SER A 11 -9.53 -23.71 -21.18
N LYS A 12 -10.31 -24.51 -21.91
CA LYS A 12 -10.79 -24.14 -23.25
C LYS A 12 -11.58 -22.83 -23.24
N CYS A 13 -12.34 -22.57 -22.18
CA CYS A 13 -13.05 -21.30 -22.00
C CYS A 13 -12.05 -20.14 -21.86
N GLN A 14 -11.06 -20.25 -20.98
CA GLN A 14 -10.05 -19.22 -20.76
C GLN A 14 -9.27 -18.92 -22.06
N GLY A 15 -8.87 -19.96 -22.81
CA GLY A 15 -8.22 -19.79 -24.10
C GLY A 15 -9.09 -19.06 -25.14
N ALA A 16 -10.40 -19.33 -25.17
CA ALA A 16 -11.34 -18.63 -26.04
C ALA A 16 -11.49 -17.15 -25.67
N LYS A 17 -11.54 -16.83 -24.37
CA LYS A 17 -11.60 -15.46 -23.86
C LYS A 17 -10.34 -14.67 -24.17
N VAL A 18 -9.15 -15.23 -23.95
CA VAL A 18 -7.87 -14.59 -24.32
C VAL A 18 -7.81 -14.29 -25.81
N LYS A 19 -8.26 -15.25 -26.66
CA LYS A 19 -8.35 -15.02 -28.11
C LYS A 19 -9.32 -13.91 -28.48
N ALA A 20 -10.47 -13.80 -27.81
CA ALA A 20 -11.44 -12.74 -28.04
C ALA A 20 -10.89 -11.37 -27.60
N ALA A 21 -10.21 -11.31 -26.46
CA ALA A 21 -9.52 -10.10 -25.98
C ALA A 21 -8.47 -9.60 -26.99
N GLY A 22 -7.59 -10.47 -27.49
CA GLY A 22 -6.60 -10.09 -28.49
C GLY A 22 -7.21 -9.59 -29.81
N LYS A 23 -8.36 -10.14 -30.22
CA LYS A 23 -9.11 -9.65 -31.38
C LYS A 23 -9.72 -8.27 -31.14
N LEU A 24 -10.22 -8.00 -29.94
CA LEU A 24 -10.74 -6.67 -29.59
C LEU A 24 -9.62 -5.63 -29.67
N ALA A 25 -8.48 -5.87 -29.01
CA ALA A 25 -7.32 -4.98 -29.06
C ALA A 25 -6.90 -4.64 -30.50
N SER A 26 -6.77 -5.67 -31.35
CA SER A 26 -6.42 -5.48 -32.76
C SER A 26 -7.48 -4.72 -33.55
N CYS A 27 -8.77 -4.93 -33.25
CA CYS A 27 -9.88 -4.24 -33.90
C CYS A 27 -9.89 -2.75 -33.55
N LEU A 28 -9.80 -2.44 -32.25
CA LEU A 28 -9.75 -1.11 -31.67
C LEU A 28 -8.59 -0.28 -32.27
N LEU A 29 -7.34 -0.73 -32.05
CA LEU A 29 -6.15 -0.07 -32.62
C LEU A 29 -6.19 0.03 -34.14
N GLY A 30 -6.79 -0.94 -34.83
CA GLY A 30 -6.95 -0.92 -36.28
C GLY A 30 -7.96 0.13 -36.77
N VAL A 31 -8.96 0.49 -35.97
CA VAL A 31 -9.89 1.59 -36.26
C VAL A 31 -9.20 2.93 -36.00
N GLU A 32 -8.49 3.05 -34.87
CA GLU A 32 -7.70 4.23 -34.51
C GLU A 32 -6.64 4.56 -35.58
N ALA A 33 -5.82 3.58 -35.95
CA ALA A 33 -4.80 3.74 -36.99
C ALA A 33 -5.38 4.21 -38.33
N LYS A 34 -6.61 3.79 -38.68
CA LYS A 34 -7.30 4.26 -39.89
C LYS A 34 -7.80 5.69 -39.77
N GLY A 35 -8.24 6.12 -38.59
CA GLY A 35 -8.58 7.50 -38.29
C GLY A 35 -7.35 8.39 -38.42
N ALA A 36 -6.28 8.03 -37.69
CA ALA A 36 -5.00 8.73 -37.69
C ALA A 36 -4.41 8.86 -39.11
N LYS A 37 -4.40 7.79 -39.91
CA LYS A 37 -3.93 7.81 -41.30
C LYS A 37 -4.68 8.82 -42.20
N LYS A 38 -5.93 9.14 -41.85
CA LYS A 38 -6.78 10.08 -42.59
C LYS A 38 -6.87 11.46 -41.93
N SER A 39 -6.18 11.68 -40.81
CA SER A 39 -6.31 12.87 -39.97
C SER A 39 -7.78 13.14 -39.57
N LEU A 40 -8.52 12.07 -39.27
CA LEU A 40 -9.91 12.13 -38.82
C LEU A 40 -10.06 11.38 -37.50
N PRO A 41 -11.08 11.71 -36.67
CA PRO A 41 -11.44 10.89 -35.53
C PRO A 41 -11.70 9.42 -35.92
N PRO A 42 -11.46 8.48 -35.00
CA PRO A 42 -11.80 7.07 -35.21
C PRO A 42 -13.30 6.90 -35.47
N ASP A 43 -13.64 5.89 -36.27
CA ASP A 43 -15.02 5.58 -36.63
C ASP A 43 -15.75 4.95 -35.43
N SER A 44 -16.53 5.75 -34.71
CA SER A 44 -17.21 5.35 -33.48
C SER A 44 -18.18 4.16 -33.66
N ALA A 45 -18.81 4.04 -34.83
CA ALA A 45 -19.67 2.90 -35.14
C ALA A 45 -18.85 1.60 -35.28
N LYS A 46 -17.63 1.69 -35.85
CA LYS A 46 -16.73 0.54 -35.92
C LYS A 46 -16.14 0.17 -34.57
N LEU A 47 -15.81 1.15 -33.72
CA LEU A 47 -15.39 0.89 -32.34
C LEU A 47 -16.46 0.14 -31.56
N MET A 48 -17.72 0.60 -31.62
CA MET A 48 -18.85 -0.13 -31.01
C MET A 48 -19.02 -1.53 -31.59
N ALA A 49 -18.92 -1.70 -32.91
CA ALA A 49 -18.99 -3.01 -33.53
C ALA A 49 -17.85 -3.96 -33.10
N CYS A 50 -16.67 -3.45 -32.73
CA CYS A 50 -15.60 -4.24 -32.12
C CYS A 50 -16.04 -4.74 -30.72
N LYS A 51 -16.58 -3.84 -29.89
CA LYS A 51 -17.04 -4.13 -28.52
C LYS A 51 -18.19 -5.14 -28.49
N ASP A 52 -19.17 -5.00 -29.38
CA ASP A 52 -20.30 -5.93 -29.47
C ASP A 52 -19.85 -7.36 -29.84
N LYS A 53 -18.89 -7.47 -30.78
CA LYS A 53 -18.31 -8.76 -31.17
C LYS A 53 -17.53 -9.41 -30.03
N PHE A 54 -16.82 -8.60 -29.24
CA PHE A 54 -16.11 -9.06 -28.05
C PHE A 54 -17.08 -9.63 -27.02
N SER A 55 -18.10 -8.86 -26.65
CA SER A 55 -19.12 -9.27 -25.67
C SER A 55 -19.81 -10.58 -26.08
N ALA A 56 -20.23 -10.68 -27.35
CA ALA A 56 -20.83 -11.92 -27.86
C ALA A 56 -19.88 -13.14 -27.78
N ALA A 57 -18.58 -12.95 -28.01
CA ALA A 57 -17.59 -14.02 -27.92
C ALA A 57 -17.36 -14.48 -26.47
N PHE A 58 -17.36 -13.55 -25.52
CA PHE A 58 -17.25 -13.85 -24.09
C PHE A 58 -18.47 -14.63 -23.59
N THR A 59 -19.68 -14.15 -23.87
CA THR A 59 -20.92 -14.87 -23.52
C THR A 59 -20.94 -16.28 -24.10
N LYS A 60 -20.49 -16.46 -25.34
CA LYS A 60 -20.37 -17.78 -25.96
C LYS A 60 -19.36 -18.68 -25.25
N ALA A 61 -18.21 -18.15 -24.84
CA ALA A 61 -17.21 -18.90 -24.10
C ALA A 61 -17.73 -19.34 -22.73
N GLU A 62 -18.46 -18.46 -22.04
CA GLU A 62 -19.07 -18.74 -20.73
C GLU A 62 -20.17 -19.80 -20.81
N THR A 63 -21.03 -19.71 -21.82
CA THR A 63 -22.10 -20.70 -22.06
C THR A 63 -21.54 -22.10 -22.34
N ALA A 64 -20.32 -22.19 -22.87
CA ALA A 64 -19.65 -23.47 -23.12
C ALA A 64 -19.13 -24.16 -21.83
N GLY A 65 -19.13 -23.47 -20.70
CA GLY A 65 -18.74 -24.01 -19.39
C GLY A 65 -17.22 -24.14 -19.19
N GLY A 66 -16.82 -24.48 -17.96
CA GLY A 66 -15.41 -24.70 -17.58
C GLY A 66 -14.59 -23.41 -17.40
N CYS A 67 -15.25 -22.27 -17.17
CA CYS A 67 -14.59 -20.97 -16.97
C CYS A 67 -14.14 -20.74 -15.51
N GLY A 68 -14.61 -21.55 -14.55
CA GLY A 68 -14.29 -21.38 -13.14
C GLY A 68 -14.60 -19.95 -12.66
N ALA A 69 -13.65 -19.35 -11.96
CA ALA A 69 -13.73 -17.96 -11.47
C ALA A 69 -13.76 -16.89 -12.57
N ALA A 70 -13.42 -17.23 -13.83
CA ALA A 70 -13.44 -16.30 -14.95
C ALA A 70 -14.83 -16.27 -15.62
N THR A 71 -15.90 -16.03 -14.86
CA THR A 71 -17.27 -15.88 -15.39
C THR A 71 -17.82 -14.52 -14.98
N GLY A 72 -18.52 -13.82 -15.87
CA GLY A 72 -19.06 -12.48 -15.62
C GLY A 72 -18.03 -11.35 -15.74
N ASP A 73 -16.85 -11.62 -16.31
CA ASP A 73 -15.72 -10.68 -16.40
C ASP A 73 -15.70 -9.82 -17.68
N THR A 74 -16.70 -9.97 -18.55
CA THR A 74 -16.78 -9.32 -19.87
C THR A 74 -16.55 -7.80 -19.78
N ALA A 75 -17.30 -7.10 -18.92
CA ALA A 75 -17.19 -5.64 -18.79
C ALA A 75 -15.80 -5.21 -18.28
N ALA A 76 -15.24 -5.95 -17.32
CA ALA A 76 -13.93 -5.65 -16.74
C ALA A 76 -12.79 -5.82 -17.76
N ILE A 77 -12.82 -6.90 -18.55
CA ILE A 77 -11.81 -7.14 -19.60
C ILE A 77 -11.98 -6.14 -20.75
N GLN A 78 -13.22 -5.81 -21.13
CA GLN A 78 -13.48 -4.80 -22.15
C GLN A 78 -12.88 -3.45 -21.75
N ALA A 79 -13.13 -2.99 -20.52
CA ALA A 79 -12.60 -1.72 -20.02
C ALA A 79 -11.06 -1.69 -20.05
N LYS A 80 -10.38 -2.78 -19.65
CA LYS A 80 -8.90 -2.90 -19.73
C LYS A 80 -8.35 -2.74 -21.15
N LEU A 81 -9.07 -3.24 -22.15
CA LEU A 81 -8.64 -3.19 -23.55
C LEU A 81 -8.90 -1.82 -24.19
N GLU A 82 -10.00 -1.16 -23.81
CA GLU A 82 -10.28 0.23 -24.21
C GLU A 82 -9.27 1.20 -23.59
N LEU A 83 -8.84 0.92 -22.35
CA LEU A 83 -7.74 1.61 -21.70
C LEU A 83 -6.42 1.46 -22.45
N PHE A 84 -6.07 0.23 -22.82
CA PHE A 84 -4.87 -0.03 -23.62
C PHE A 84 -4.92 0.65 -24.99
N GLU A 85 -6.08 0.64 -25.66
CA GLU A 85 -6.29 1.38 -26.91
C GLU A 85 -6.02 2.86 -26.72
N ALA A 86 -6.68 3.48 -25.74
CA ALA A 86 -6.52 4.88 -25.45
C ALA A 86 -5.05 5.19 -25.11
N ASP A 87 -4.43 4.46 -24.18
CA ASP A 87 -3.02 4.63 -23.80
C ASP A 87 -2.08 4.64 -25.01
N MET A 88 -2.19 3.65 -25.90
CA MET A 88 -1.39 3.58 -27.13
C MET A 88 -1.64 4.76 -28.08
N VAL A 89 -2.89 5.19 -28.23
CA VAL A 89 -3.26 6.35 -29.05
C VAL A 89 -2.69 7.64 -28.47
N CYS A 90 -2.67 7.76 -27.14
CA CYS A 90 -2.15 8.91 -26.42
C CYS A 90 -0.62 8.96 -26.45
N GLU A 91 0.07 7.82 -26.27
CA GLU A 91 1.53 7.71 -26.43
C GLU A 91 2.01 8.08 -27.84
N LEU A 92 1.21 7.77 -28.85
CA LEU A 92 1.52 8.11 -30.25
C LEU A 92 1.15 9.56 -30.62
N GLY A 93 0.54 10.33 -29.71
CA GLY A 93 0.14 11.71 -29.97
C GLY A 93 -0.95 11.86 -31.04
N VAL A 94 -1.69 10.79 -31.32
CA VAL A 94 -2.76 10.75 -32.34
C VAL A 94 -4.16 10.81 -31.71
N GLY A 95 -4.24 10.87 -30.38
CA GLY A 95 -5.48 10.92 -29.63
C GLY A 95 -6.19 12.28 -29.67
N PRO A 96 -7.46 12.32 -29.23
CA PRO A 96 -8.19 13.56 -29.05
C PRO A 96 -7.47 14.47 -28.05
N ALA A 97 -7.64 15.78 -28.20
CA ALA A 97 -7.15 16.77 -27.24
C ALA A 97 -7.60 16.42 -25.81
N CYS A 98 -6.79 16.83 -24.84
CA CYS A 98 -7.11 16.64 -23.44
C CYS A 98 -8.47 17.25 -23.09
N GLY A 99 -9.27 16.49 -22.34
CA GLY A 99 -10.55 16.89 -21.79
C GLY A 99 -10.52 17.07 -20.27
N CYS A 100 -9.34 17.07 -19.65
CA CYS A 100 -9.15 17.12 -18.20
C CYS A 100 -8.72 18.50 -17.69
N GLY A 101 -9.17 19.57 -18.35
CA GLY A 101 -8.86 20.95 -18.00
C GLY A 101 -7.82 21.60 -18.91
N THR A 102 -7.59 22.90 -18.70
CA THR A 102 -6.61 23.70 -19.44
C THR A 102 -5.78 24.55 -18.46
N PRO A 103 -4.44 24.49 -18.48
CA PRO A 103 -3.61 23.66 -19.36
C PRO A 103 -3.81 22.16 -19.10
N ASP A 104 -3.28 21.31 -20.00
CA ASP A 104 -3.28 19.87 -19.80
C ASP A 104 -2.55 19.53 -18.49
N PRO A 105 -3.00 18.53 -17.71
CA PRO A 105 -2.36 18.19 -16.45
C PRO A 105 -0.96 17.64 -16.70
N ALA A 106 0.02 18.14 -15.94
CA ALA A 106 1.37 17.59 -15.87
C ALA A 106 1.53 16.58 -14.72
N PHE A 107 0.72 16.69 -13.67
CA PHE A 107 0.75 15.75 -12.55
C PHE A 107 -0.65 15.35 -12.06
N LEU A 108 -0.76 14.11 -11.59
CA LEU A 108 -1.79 13.70 -10.64
C LEU A 108 -1.16 13.67 -9.24
N SER A 109 -1.73 14.45 -8.32
CA SER A 109 -1.40 14.45 -6.91
C SER A 109 -2.40 13.60 -6.13
N PHE A 110 -1.91 12.80 -5.19
CA PHE A 110 -2.70 12.20 -4.14
C PHE A 110 -2.07 12.52 -2.78
N THR A 111 -2.86 13.08 -1.87
CA THR A 111 -2.41 13.41 -0.51
C THR A 111 -3.30 12.72 0.50
N THR A 112 -2.74 11.85 1.35
CA THR A 112 -3.50 11.17 2.42
C THR A 112 -4.08 12.18 3.41
N SER A 113 -5.28 11.90 3.91
CA SER A 113 -5.95 12.68 4.96
C SER A 113 -6.09 11.85 6.22
N VAL A 114 -6.74 12.38 7.26
CA VAL A 114 -7.14 11.55 8.41
C VAL A 114 -8.19 10.55 7.96
N GLY A 115 -7.98 9.27 8.27
CA GLY A 115 -8.90 8.20 7.93
C GLY A 115 -10.08 8.17 8.90
N SER A 116 -11.29 7.89 8.38
CA SER A 116 -12.47 7.70 9.21
C SER A 116 -13.40 6.64 8.63
N GLY A 117 -14.06 5.91 9.52
CA GLY A 117 -15.02 4.88 9.14
C GLY A 117 -14.38 3.59 8.65
N ASN A 118 -15.14 2.86 7.83
CA ASN A 118 -14.81 1.53 7.38
C ASN A 118 -14.57 1.51 5.87
N CYS A 119 -13.40 1.03 5.45
CA CYS A 119 -13.03 0.89 4.05
C CYS A 119 -13.16 -0.55 3.56
N GLY A 120 -13.24 -1.54 4.46
CA GLY A 120 -13.28 -2.93 4.03
C GLY A 120 -13.87 -3.89 5.05
N SER A 121 -13.78 -5.17 4.75
CA SER A 121 -14.19 -6.23 5.67
C SER A 121 -13.45 -7.53 5.39
N THR A 122 -13.40 -8.37 6.42
CA THR A 122 -13.07 -9.78 6.29
C THR A 122 -14.29 -10.63 6.61
N VAL A 123 -14.47 -11.71 5.86
CA VAL A 123 -15.57 -12.67 6.06
C VAL A 123 -15.05 -14.09 6.12
N ASN A 124 -15.79 -14.98 6.80
CA ASN A 124 -15.49 -16.41 6.86
C ASN A 124 -16.02 -17.17 5.63
N ASP A 125 -15.90 -18.50 5.65
CA ASP A 125 -16.34 -19.38 4.55
C ASP A 125 -17.86 -19.32 4.27
N SER A 126 -18.69 -18.90 5.24
CA SER A 126 -20.15 -18.71 5.04
C SER A 126 -20.52 -17.29 4.59
N GLY A 127 -19.54 -16.41 4.40
CA GLY A 127 -19.76 -14.98 4.12
C GLY A 127 -20.15 -14.15 5.34
N SER A 128 -20.07 -14.73 6.56
CA SER A 128 -20.32 -13.97 7.79
C SER A 128 -19.14 -13.05 8.11
N PRO A 129 -19.39 -11.78 8.49
CA PRO A 129 -18.34 -10.84 8.88
C PRO A 129 -17.49 -11.35 10.05
N ILE A 130 -16.17 -11.16 9.95
CA ILE A 130 -15.20 -11.42 11.03
C ILE A 130 -14.70 -10.10 11.59
N ALA A 131 -14.19 -9.21 10.74
CA ALA A 131 -13.69 -7.91 11.13
C ALA A 131 -14.01 -6.83 10.08
N SER A 132 -14.12 -5.60 10.56
CA SER A 132 -14.19 -4.40 9.72
C SER A 132 -12.77 -3.87 9.49
N LEU A 133 -12.45 -3.46 8.27
CA LEU A 133 -11.16 -2.87 7.92
C LEU A 133 -11.31 -1.35 7.90
N GLY A 134 -10.80 -0.70 8.94
CA GLY A 134 -10.90 0.75 9.10
C GLY A 134 -10.09 1.48 8.04
N CYS A 135 -10.59 2.63 7.59
CA CYS A 135 -9.89 3.46 6.63
C CYS A 135 -8.53 3.96 7.16
N ASN A 136 -7.53 4.08 6.29
CA ASN A 136 -6.15 4.46 6.63
C ASN A 136 -5.46 3.50 7.59
N ASN A 137 -5.72 2.21 7.43
CA ASN A 137 -4.96 1.19 8.13
C ASN A 137 -4.27 0.26 7.13
N LEU A 138 -3.09 -0.18 7.52
CA LEU A 138 -2.34 -1.26 6.91
C LEU A 138 -2.48 -2.49 7.80
N TYR A 139 -3.08 -3.53 7.25
CA TYR A 139 -3.21 -4.85 7.84
C TYR A 139 -2.19 -5.79 7.19
N THR A 140 -1.48 -6.58 7.97
CA THR A 140 -0.46 -7.52 7.47
C THR A 140 -0.50 -8.84 8.22
N GLY A 141 -0.26 -9.93 7.51
CA GLY A 141 0.01 -11.24 8.10
C GLY A 141 -1.13 -12.24 8.01
N GLY A 142 -0.78 -13.50 8.26
CA GLY A 142 -1.72 -14.62 8.31
C GLY A 142 -2.62 -14.63 9.56
N GLY A 143 -3.25 -15.78 9.81
CA GLY A 143 -4.22 -15.93 10.89
C GLY A 143 -3.65 -15.91 12.30
N SER A 144 -2.33 -15.82 12.48
CA SER A 144 -1.66 -15.66 13.78
C SER A 144 -0.88 -14.35 13.88
N ALA A 145 -1.10 -13.39 12.98
CA ALA A 145 -0.44 -12.08 13.01
C ALA A 145 -0.63 -11.41 14.38
N ALA A 146 0.49 -11.02 15.00
CA ALA A 146 0.50 -10.33 16.30
C ALA A 146 0.69 -8.81 16.14
N VAL A 147 1.02 -8.35 14.94
CA VAL A 147 1.17 -6.92 14.63
C VAL A 147 -0.22 -6.28 14.54
N PRO A 148 -0.52 -5.24 15.36
CA PRO A 148 -1.78 -4.51 15.25
C PRO A 148 -1.85 -3.77 13.90
N PRO A 149 -3.07 -3.46 13.41
CA PRO A 149 -3.22 -2.63 12.21
C PRO A 149 -2.49 -1.30 12.38
N ALA A 150 -1.63 -0.96 11.41
CA ALA A 150 -0.84 0.26 11.47
C ALA A 150 -1.62 1.40 10.80
N THR A 151 -1.84 2.49 11.53
CA THR A 151 -2.53 3.66 10.97
C THR A 151 -1.60 4.41 10.03
N VAL A 152 -2.01 4.54 8.77
CA VAL A 152 -1.27 5.28 7.75
C VAL A 152 -1.31 6.78 8.09
N PRO A 153 -0.16 7.46 8.19
CA PRO A 153 -0.11 8.89 8.43
C PRO A 153 -0.82 9.70 7.33
N ASP A 154 -1.42 10.82 7.73
CA ASP A 154 -1.95 11.82 6.80
C ASP A 154 -0.81 12.65 6.18
N TYR A 155 -1.15 13.50 5.21
CA TYR A 155 -0.24 14.34 4.41
C TYR A 155 0.90 13.59 3.69
N GLY A 156 0.75 12.29 3.50
CA GLY A 156 1.54 11.55 2.53
C GLY A 156 1.16 11.99 1.13
N SER A 157 1.98 12.86 0.54
CA SER A 157 1.81 13.38 -0.80
C SER A 157 2.59 12.52 -1.80
N THR A 158 1.92 12.04 -2.85
CA THR A 158 2.55 11.39 -4.00
C THR A 158 2.14 12.11 -5.27
N LEU A 159 3.13 12.46 -6.09
CA LEU A 159 2.96 13.01 -7.42
C LEU A 159 3.34 11.95 -8.43
N THR A 160 2.46 11.72 -9.39
CA THR A 160 2.77 10.98 -10.60
C THR A 160 2.72 11.96 -11.76
N LYS A 161 3.70 11.87 -12.65
CA LYS A 161 3.64 12.62 -13.90
C LYS A 161 2.50 12.08 -14.72
N THR A 162 1.92 12.94 -15.53
CA THR A 162 0.88 12.52 -16.45
C THR A 162 0.94 13.29 -17.75
N ASN A 163 0.29 12.71 -18.75
CA ASN A 163 -0.20 13.40 -19.92
C ASN A 163 -1.71 13.16 -19.98
N CYS A 164 -2.38 13.81 -20.90
CA CYS A 164 -3.83 13.70 -21.01
C CYS A 164 -4.24 13.55 -22.45
N CYS A 165 -5.29 12.78 -22.66
CA CYS A 165 -5.79 12.46 -23.98
C CYS A 165 -7.23 11.99 -23.83
N ALA A 166 -8.14 12.77 -24.41
CA ALA A 166 -9.55 12.76 -24.02
C ALA A 166 -9.72 12.83 -22.49
N LYS A 167 -10.25 11.77 -21.86
CA LYS A 167 -10.44 11.71 -20.39
C LYS A 167 -9.45 10.78 -19.69
N LEU A 168 -8.64 10.06 -20.46
CA LEU A 168 -7.59 9.20 -19.93
C LEU A 168 -6.39 10.04 -19.50
N VAL A 169 -5.88 9.72 -18.32
CA VAL A 169 -4.75 10.35 -17.67
C VAL A 169 -3.72 9.24 -17.38
N PRO A 170 -2.86 8.85 -18.33
CA PRO A 170 -1.82 7.86 -18.10
C PRO A 170 -0.87 8.33 -17.00
N LEU A 171 -0.59 7.47 -16.02
CA LEU A 171 0.29 7.80 -14.90
C LEU A 171 1.68 7.28 -15.17
N LYS A 172 2.65 8.18 -15.04
CA LYS A 172 4.06 7.95 -15.30
C LYS A 172 4.88 8.32 -14.06
N VAL A 173 6.11 7.83 -14.07
CA VAL A 173 7.10 8.18 -13.05
C VAL A 173 7.34 9.69 -13.01
N ALA A 174 7.23 10.27 -11.81
CA ALA A 174 7.76 11.59 -11.48
C ALA A 174 9.07 11.39 -10.72
N THR A 175 10.15 12.01 -11.19
CA THR A 175 11.46 11.98 -10.51
C THR A 175 11.54 13.05 -9.41
N ALA A 176 12.51 12.93 -8.51
CA ALA A 176 12.77 13.97 -7.50
C ALA A 176 13.13 15.34 -8.12
N THR A 177 13.66 15.36 -9.35
CA THR A 177 13.92 16.62 -10.08
C THR A 177 12.61 17.27 -10.52
N ASP A 178 11.63 16.46 -10.91
CA ASP A 178 10.34 16.95 -11.41
C ASP A 178 9.49 17.59 -10.31
N THR A 179 9.53 17.00 -9.12
CA THR A 179 8.77 17.47 -7.96
C THR A 179 9.56 18.44 -7.07
N GLY A 180 10.87 18.57 -7.31
CA GLY A 180 11.81 19.32 -6.47
C GLY A 180 12.17 18.64 -5.15
N SER A 181 11.72 17.39 -4.90
CA SER A 181 11.99 16.66 -3.67
C SER A 181 11.89 15.15 -3.85
N ASN A 182 12.69 14.38 -3.11
CA ASN A 182 12.52 12.92 -3.04
C ASN A 182 11.34 12.48 -2.15
N ARG A 183 10.57 13.42 -1.57
CA ARG A 183 9.51 13.12 -0.58
C ARG A 183 8.13 12.86 -1.14
N ASN A 184 7.90 13.25 -2.37
CA ASN A 184 6.60 13.20 -3.02
C ASN A 184 6.68 12.74 -4.48
N CYS A 185 7.84 12.29 -4.94
CA CYS A 185 8.03 11.72 -6.26
C CYS A 185 7.60 10.24 -6.29
N SER A 186 7.59 9.64 -7.48
CA SER A 186 7.10 8.27 -7.70
C SER A 186 8.10 7.40 -8.46
N ASP A 187 9.38 7.77 -8.43
CA ASP A 187 10.51 7.00 -8.96
C ASP A 187 11.17 6.14 -7.88
N THR A 188 11.97 5.16 -8.28
CA THR A 188 12.71 4.31 -7.35
C THR A 188 13.55 5.15 -6.37
N GLY A 189 13.44 4.86 -5.08
CA GLY A 189 14.12 5.58 -4.00
C GLY A 189 13.41 6.86 -3.52
N CYS A 190 12.27 7.23 -4.11
CA CYS A 190 11.40 8.25 -3.54
C CYS A 190 10.79 7.76 -2.24
N LEU A 191 10.72 8.62 -1.22
CA LEU A 191 10.02 8.34 0.03
C LEU A 191 8.51 8.35 -0.23
N TYR A 192 7.78 7.44 0.41
CA TYR A 192 6.33 7.30 0.26
C TYR A 192 5.61 7.58 1.57
N GLY A 193 5.09 8.81 1.71
CA GLY A 193 4.41 9.29 2.91
C GLY A 193 5.35 9.52 4.10
N PRO A 194 4.86 9.98 5.26
CA PRO A 194 5.66 10.10 6.49
C PRO A 194 6.10 8.72 7.03
N PRO A 195 7.12 8.67 7.92
CA PRO A 195 7.46 7.44 8.64
C PRO A 195 6.24 6.84 9.33
N LEU A 196 6.02 5.55 9.15
CA LEU A 196 4.86 4.83 9.68
C LEU A 196 5.19 4.22 11.06
N PRO A 197 4.61 4.73 12.15
CA PRO A 197 4.75 4.13 13.47
C PRO A 197 3.90 2.86 13.59
N ILE A 198 4.49 1.79 14.10
CA ILE A 198 3.78 0.56 14.49
C ILE A 198 4.05 0.33 15.99
N PRO A 199 3.27 0.97 16.87
CA PRO A 199 3.44 0.84 18.30
C PRO A 199 2.93 -0.52 18.79
N ASN A 200 3.66 -1.15 19.71
CA ASN A 200 3.17 -2.29 20.47
C ASN A 200 2.97 -1.87 21.93
N SER A 201 1.73 -1.58 22.31
CA SER A 201 1.40 -1.11 23.66
C SER A 201 1.56 -2.19 24.75
N LEU A 202 1.57 -3.48 24.37
CA LEU A 202 1.77 -4.59 25.31
C LEU A 202 3.26 -4.84 25.56
N VAL A 203 4.08 -4.68 24.52
CA VAL A 203 5.53 -4.87 24.56
C VAL A 203 6.18 -3.70 23.81
N PRO A 204 6.34 -2.53 24.44
CA PRO A 204 6.89 -1.33 23.78
C PRO A 204 8.27 -1.56 23.16
N ALA A 205 9.04 -2.49 23.73
CA ALA A 205 10.37 -2.89 23.25
C ALA A 205 10.39 -3.65 21.90
N VAL A 206 9.24 -3.92 21.27
CA VAL A 206 9.19 -4.45 19.89
C VAL A 206 8.48 -3.51 18.92
N SER A 207 8.26 -2.26 19.32
CA SER A 207 7.68 -1.24 18.44
C SER A 207 8.66 -0.86 17.34
N VAL A 208 8.13 -0.61 16.15
CA VAL A 208 8.95 -0.32 14.98
C VAL A 208 8.51 0.96 14.28
N CYS A 209 9.49 1.64 13.68
CA CYS A 209 9.25 2.71 12.73
C CYS A 209 9.55 2.22 11.32
N VAL A 210 8.61 2.42 10.40
CA VAL A 210 8.75 1.95 9.02
C VAL A 210 8.96 3.14 8.08
N ILE A 211 10.04 3.08 7.29
CA ILE A 211 10.29 4.03 6.21
C ILE A 211 9.92 3.35 4.90
N ASN A 212 8.94 3.93 4.19
CA ASN A 212 8.53 3.42 2.89
C ASN A 212 9.27 4.16 1.79
N GLU A 213 9.84 3.40 0.87
CA GLU A 213 10.48 3.89 -0.35
C GLU A 213 9.86 3.22 -1.57
N VAL A 214 9.71 3.95 -2.65
CA VAL A 214 9.28 3.40 -3.93
C VAL A 214 10.37 2.47 -4.45
N SER A 215 10.00 1.23 -4.74
CA SER A 215 10.92 0.17 -5.15
C SER A 215 11.04 0.02 -6.67
N GLN A 216 10.03 0.47 -7.41
CA GLN A 216 10.03 0.53 -8.87
C GLN A 216 9.27 1.77 -9.35
N PRO A 217 9.61 2.31 -10.54
CA PRO A 217 8.94 3.49 -11.08
C PRO A 217 7.42 3.27 -11.18
N ALA A 218 6.65 4.23 -10.66
CA ALA A 218 5.20 4.11 -10.67
C ALA A 218 4.63 4.19 -12.08
N ALA A 219 3.56 3.43 -12.29
CA ALA A 219 2.83 3.39 -13.55
C ALA A 219 1.32 3.21 -13.29
N GLY A 220 0.50 3.51 -14.28
CA GLY A 220 -0.93 3.26 -14.17
C GLY A 220 -1.75 4.20 -15.03
N TYR A 221 -2.99 4.43 -14.62
CA TYR A 221 -3.90 5.32 -15.32
C TYR A 221 -4.97 5.86 -14.38
N ALA A 222 -5.49 7.02 -14.74
CA ALA A 222 -6.66 7.62 -14.13
C ALA A 222 -7.64 8.09 -15.20
N PHE A 223 -8.88 8.35 -14.78
CA PHE A 223 -9.90 8.98 -15.61
C PHE A 223 -10.42 10.24 -14.93
N CYS A 224 -10.31 11.37 -15.59
CA CYS A 224 -10.66 12.65 -14.98
C CYS A 224 -12.17 12.94 -14.95
N ASP A 225 -12.98 12.25 -15.74
CA ASP A 225 -14.45 12.35 -15.68
C ASP A 225 -15.06 11.54 -14.53
N ALA A 226 -14.45 10.40 -14.19
CA ALA A 226 -14.88 9.58 -13.06
C ALA A 226 -14.09 9.86 -11.77
N GLY A 227 -12.88 10.40 -11.87
CA GLY A 227 -11.91 10.50 -10.77
C GLY A 227 -11.36 9.14 -10.34
N SER A 228 -11.44 8.14 -11.22
CA SER A 228 -10.96 6.80 -10.91
C SER A 228 -9.46 6.70 -11.17
N VAL A 229 -8.76 5.93 -10.34
CA VAL A 229 -7.32 5.77 -10.39
C VAL A 229 -6.98 4.28 -10.25
N ASN A 230 -6.02 3.81 -11.04
CA ASN A 230 -5.30 2.56 -10.84
C ASN A 230 -3.80 2.88 -10.91
N LEU A 231 -3.10 2.70 -9.80
CA LEU A 231 -1.71 3.09 -9.61
C LEU A 231 -0.91 1.88 -9.12
N ASP A 232 0.05 1.44 -9.92
CA ASP A 232 1.09 0.49 -9.53
C ASP A 232 2.29 1.29 -9.00
N ILE A 233 2.55 1.17 -7.69
CA ILE A 233 3.64 1.87 -7.00
C ILE A 233 4.23 0.95 -5.92
N PRO A 234 4.98 -0.10 -6.32
CA PRO A 234 5.49 -1.08 -5.37
C PRO A 234 6.50 -0.41 -4.43
N LEU A 235 6.43 -0.74 -3.14
CA LEU A 235 7.26 -0.15 -2.10
C LEU A 235 8.21 -1.18 -1.49
N THR A 236 9.35 -0.68 -1.00
CA THR A 236 10.18 -1.32 0.00
C THR A 236 9.92 -0.64 1.33
N SER A 237 9.42 -1.38 2.30
CA SER A 237 9.17 -0.92 3.67
C SER A 237 10.35 -1.31 4.56
N ASN A 238 11.24 -0.36 4.85
CA ASN A 238 12.39 -0.55 5.72
C ASN A 238 11.95 -0.48 7.20
N VAL A 239 12.14 -1.56 7.96
CA VAL A 239 11.66 -1.69 9.33
C VAL A 239 12.79 -1.39 10.31
N TYR A 240 12.62 -0.38 11.16
CA TYR A 240 13.55 -0.02 12.22
C TYR A 240 12.98 -0.42 13.56
N LEU A 241 13.73 -1.22 14.33
CA LEU A 241 13.39 -1.51 15.72
C LEU A 241 13.76 -0.31 16.59
N THR A 242 12.78 0.52 16.90
CA THR A 242 12.96 1.82 17.57
C THR A 242 12.47 1.84 19.01
N LEU A 243 11.70 0.83 19.42
CA LEU A 243 11.13 0.73 20.77
C LEU A 243 10.12 1.88 21.00
N ASP A 244 9.85 2.18 22.26
CA ASP A 244 9.26 3.45 22.63
C ASP A 244 10.38 4.50 22.76
N LEU A 245 10.31 5.55 21.93
CA LEU A 245 11.30 6.63 21.93
C LEU A 245 11.12 7.60 23.10
N PHE A 246 9.93 7.61 23.72
CA PHE A 246 9.62 8.48 24.86
C PHE A 246 9.03 7.67 26.04
N PRO A 247 9.75 6.65 26.56
CA PRO A 247 9.20 5.69 27.50
C PRO A 247 8.94 6.29 28.88
N LYS A 248 7.79 5.95 29.45
CA LYS A 248 7.54 6.07 30.90
C LYS A 248 8.36 5.04 31.63
N THR A 249 8.98 5.41 32.73
CA THR A 249 9.74 4.48 33.58
C THR A 249 9.42 4.73 35.05
N ALA A 250 9.32 3.65 35.82
CA ALA A 250 8.99 3.75 37.24
C ALA A 250 10.24 4.01 38.10
N ASP A 251 10.19 5.14 38.81
CA ASP A 251 10.87 5.56 40.05
C ASP A 251 12.41 5.73 40.08
N ASN A 252 12.84 7.00 40.21
CA ASN A 252 13.43 7.49 41.46
C ASN A 252 12.93 8.94 41.69
N SER A 253 12.48 9.20 42.91
CA SER A 253 11.62 10.34 43.29
C SER A 253 12.30 11.69 43.56
N SER A 254 13.57 11.92 43.21
CA SER A 254 14.22 13.25 43.28
C SER A 254 15.62 13.16 42.70
N CYS A 255 15.85 13.69 41.50
CA CYS A 255 17.12 13.62 40.77
C CYS A 255 18.34 13.98 41.63
N THR A 256 19.25 13.02 41.85
CA THR A 256 20.48 13.20 42.67
C THR A 256 21.70 12.43 42.11
N GLY A 257 21.86 12.38 40.78
CA GLY A 257 23.02 11.77 40.10
C GLY A 257 23.81 12.74 39.21
N PRO A 258 25.08 12.49 38.85
CA PRO A 258 25.81 13.33 37.90
C PRO A 258 25.46 13.01 36.42
N GLY A 259 25.04 14.01 35.63
CA GLY A 259 24.80 13.92 34.17
C GLY A 259 23.79 14.96 33.65
N THR A 260 23.55 15.01 32.34
CA THR A 260 22.56 15.90 31.70
C THR A 260 21.13 15.45 32.06
N PRO A 261 20.26 16.31 32.63
CA PRO A 261 18.89 15.91 33.04
C PRO A 261 17.94 15.66 31.86
N ASP A 262 16.98 14.75 32.05
CA ASP A 262 15.75 14.74 31.24
C ASP A 262 14.88 15.95 31.62
N ALA A 263 14.12 16.47 30.66
CA ALA A 263 13.42 17.76 30.81
C ALA A 263 12.35 17.76 31.93
N CYS A 264 11.81 16.58 32.31
CA CYS A 264 10.80 16.44 33.36
C CYS A 264 11.38 16.50 34.79
N CYS A 265 12.70 16.67 34.91
CA CYS A 265 13.42 16.76 36.18
C CYS A 265 13.50 18.20 36.68
N THR A 266 13.12 18.46 37.94
CA THR A 266 13.25 19.79 38.58
C THR A 266 14.60 20.01 39.27
N GLY A 267 15.57 19.12 39.06
CA GLY A 267 16.89 19.13 39.70
C GLY A 267 18.04 18.70 38.78
N ALA A 268 19.28 18.85 39.25
CA ALA A 268 20.45 18.38 38.53
C ALA A 268 20.61 16.85 38.67
N GLY A 269 20.53 16.12 37.55
CA GLY A 269 21.01 14.74 37.45
C GLY A 269 20.30 13.84 36.45
N THR A 270 20.77 12.59 36.32
CA THR A 270 20.15 11.56 35.47
C THR A 270 18.95 10.93 36.17
N GLY A 271 17.81 10.89 35.49
CA GLY A 271 16.56 10.29 35.98
C GLY A 271 15.56 10.20 34.84
N THR A 272 14.47 9.45 35.03
CA THR A 272 13.52 9.14 33.96
C THR A 272 12.08 9.47 34.39
N CYS A 273 11.19 9.79 33.44
CA CYS A 273 9.84 10.30 33.74
C CYS A 273 8.86 9.18 34.13
N THR A 274 8.10 9.35 35.22
CA THR A 274 7.08 8.40 35.71
C THR A 274 5.70 8.60 35.09
N GLN A 275 5.49 9.74 34.42
CA GLN A 275 4.23 10.12 33.77
C GLN A 275 4.50 10.64 32.36
N ASP A 276 3.43 10.76 31.59
CA ASP A 276 3.44 11.48 30.32
C ASP A 276 3.97 12.90 30.50
N HIS A 277 4.82 13.33 29.58
CA HIS A 277 5.47 14.63 29.65
C HIS A 277 5.51 15.29 28.28
N CYS A 278 5.60 16.61 28.26
CA CYS A 278 5.76 17.38 27.05
C CYS A 278 7.16 17.13 26.46
N VAL A 279 7.23 16.76 25.19
CA VAL A 279 8.43 16.62 24.38
C VAL A 279 8.48 17.84 23.46
N GLY A 280 9.57 18.60 23.56
CA GLY A 280 9.73 19.84 22.81
C GLY A 280 8.87 21.00 23.32
N GLY A 281 8.94 22.13 22.60
CA GLY A 281 8.23 23.36 22.95
C GLY A 281 8.81 24.12 24.14
N THR A 282 8.09 25.15 24.61
CA THR A 282 8.57 26.08 25.64
C THR A 282 8.49 25.53 27.07
N ASN A 283 7.83 24.39 27.27
CA ASN A 283 7.72 23.72 28.56
C ASN A 283 7.95 22.20 28.43
N SER A 284 8.92 21.81 27.61
CA SER A 284 9.43 20.42 27.57
C SER A 284 9.66 19.90 28.99
N GLY A 285 9.20 18.67 29.26
CA GLY A 285 9.24 18.02 30.56
C GLY A 285 8.01 18.22 31.45
N ALA A 286 7.12 19.17 31.14
CA ALA A 286 5.90 19.36 31.92
C ALA A 286 5.00 18.13 31.85
N ILE A 287 4.43 17.71 32.97
CA ILE A 287 3.50 16.58 33.02
C ILE A 287 2.24 16.91 32.21
N CYS A 288 1.76 15.95 31.43
CA CYS A 288 0.63 16.14 30.54
C CYS A 288 -0.22 14.87 30.47
N THR A 289 -1.44 14.99 29.95
CA THR A 289 -2.32 13.84 29.61
C THR A 289 -2.87 13.93 28.19
N ASP A 290 -2.62 15.07 27.55
CA ASP A 290 -2.91 15.40 26.17
C ASP A 290 -1.97 16.55 25.75
N ASN A 291 -2.10 17.07 24.55
CA ASN A 291 -1.22 18.12 24.04
C ASN A 291 -1.55 19.53 24.55
N THR A 292 -2.70 19.74 25.20
CA THR A 292 -3.15 21.04 25.70
C THR A 292 -2.13 21.73 26.61
N PRO A 293 -1.50 21.05 27.60
CA PRO A 293 -0.47 21.66 28.43
C PRO A 293 0.87 21.87 27.72
N CYS A 294 1.09 21.32 26.52
CA CYS A 294 2.38 21.41 25.84
C CYS A 294 2.46 22.68 24.97
N THR A 295 3.02 23.72 25.55
CA THR A 295 3.14 25.07 24.97
C THR A 295 4.32 25.19 24.01
N GLY A 296 4.26 26.14 23.09
CA GLY A 296 5.34 26.40 22.16
C GLY A 296 5.55 25.30 21.12
N GLY A 297 4.51 24.49 20.85
CA GLY A 297 4.56 23.41 19.86
C GLY A 297 5.02 22.07 20.41
N GLY A 298 5.08 21.88 21.74
CA GLY A 298 5.42 20.60 22.34
C GLY A 298 4.32 19.54 22.19
N PHE A 299 4.71 18.28 22.33
CA PHE A 299 3.89 17.07 22.25
C PHE A 299 3.79 16.38 23.60
N CYS A 300 2.63 15.90 24.03
CA CYS A 300 2.55 15.02 25.19
C CYS A 300 2.85 13.56 24.86
N SER A 301 3.87 12.94 25.49
CA SER A 301 4.37 11.57 25.26
C SER A 301 3.41 10.39 25.52
N VAL A 302 2.09 10.60 25.41
CA VAL A 302 1.04 9.61 25.65
C VAL A 302 1.16 8.45 24.68
N GLY A 303 1.08 7.23 25.20
CA GLY A 303 1.16 6.01 24.39
C GLY A 303 2.61 5.60 24.12
N VAL A 304 2.81 4.85 23.03
CA VAL A 304 4.13 4.41 22.58
C VAL A 304 4.47 5.17 21.31
N GLN A 305 5.59 5.89 21.30
CA GLN A 305 6.04 6.62 20.13
C GLN A 305 7.16 5.86 19.43
N ALA A 306 6.81 5.13 18.37
CA ALA A 306 7.76 4.30 17.66
C ALA A 306 8.65 5.08 16.67
N CYS A 307 8.17 6.19 16.12
CA CYS A 307 8.93 6.97 15.14
C CYS A 307 9.40 8.30 15.70
N PRO A 308 10.59 8.82 15.29
CA PRO A 308 10.99 10.16 15.65
C PRO A 308 10.00 11.20 15.13
N ILE A 309 9.92 12.34 15.82
CA ILE A 309 8.93 13.38 15.53
C ILE A 309 9.64 14.70 15.20
N CYS A 310 8.97 15.52 14.39
CA CYS A 310 9.26 16.93 14.33
C CYS A 310 8.19 17.68 15.10
N ALA A 311 8.51 18.13 16.32
CA ALA A 311 7.53 18.86 17.13
C ALA A 311 7.35 20.29 16.59
N GLY A 312 6.33 20.99 17.07
CA GLY A 312 6.01 22.35 16.62
C GLY A 312 7.07 23.41 16.99
N ASP A 313 8.10 23.05 17.76
CA ASP A 313 9.30 23.86 17.96
C ASP A 313 10.26 23.84 16.75
N GLY A 314 9.96 23.04 15.72
CA GLY A 314 10.75 22.94 14.50
C GLY A 314 12.04 22.13 14.66
N LEU A 315 12.13 21.31 15.71
CA LEU A 315 13.28 20.45 15.97
C LEU A 315 12.90 18.97 15.97
N CYS A 316 13.81 18.13 15.49
CA CYS A 316 13.66 16.69 15.58
C CYS A 316 13.84 16.24 17.02
N HIS A 317 12.91 15.42 17.51
CA HIS A 317 13.03 14.72 18.77
C HIS A 317 13.16 13.23 18.48
N ALA A 318 14.26 12.64 18.98
CA ALA A 318 14.80 11.33 18.63
C ALA A 318 15.29 11.19 17.18
N GLY A 319 15.74 9.98 16.81
CA GLY A 319 16.25 9.66 15.48
C GLY A 319 17.67 10.18 15.19
N ALA A 320 18.13 9.97 13.96
CA ALA A 320 19.49 10.36 13.55
C ALA A 320 19.71 11.88 13.55
N ASN A 321 18.63 12.65 13.40
CA ASN A 321 18.66 14.11 13.34
C ASN A 321 18.21 14.78 14.64
N ASN A 322 18.22 14.08 15.78
CA ASN A 322 17.80 14.63 17.06
C ASN A 322 18.45 16.00 17.36
N GLY A 323 17.62 17.00 17.66
CA GLY A 323 18.02 18.39 17.93
C GLY A 323 18.28 19.26 16.69
N ASN A 324 18.27 18.69 15.48
CA ASN A 324 18.40 19.45 14.24
C ASN A 324 17.06 20.02 13.79
N ALA A 325 17.12 21.06 12.96
CA ALA A 325 15.94 21.69 12.38
C ALA A 325 15.16 20.72 11.49
N CYS A 326 13.84 20.80 11.57
CA CYS A 326 12.91 20.06 10.75
C CYS A 326 11.67 20.91 10.45
N THR A 327 10.89 20.50 9.44
CA THR A 327 9.60 21.10 9.17
C THR A 327 8.52 20.25 9.85
N PRO A 328 7.77 20.79 10.82
CA PRO A 328 6.68 20.06 11.43
C PRO A 328 5.66 19.69 10.35
N GLY A 329 5.25 18.43 10.31
CA GLY A 329 4.15 18.03 9.45
C GLY A 329 2.89 18.79 9.87
N THR A 330 2.07 19.22 8.92
CA THR A 330 0.74 19.82 9.18
C THR A 330 -0.30 18.76 9.55
N LEU A 331 0.11 17.67 10.22
CA LEU A 331 -0.74 16.50 10.45
C LEU A 331 -1.89 16.85 11.39
N LEU A 332 -3.10 16.49 10.98
CA LEU A 332 -4.34 16.72 11.72
C LEU A 332 -4.72 15.51 12.58
N VAL A 333 -3.93 14.43 12.58
CA VAL A 333 -4.25 13.24 13.39
C VAL A 333 -4.13 13.56 14.88
N THR A 334 -5.29 13.68 15.50
CA THR A 334 -5.51 13.72 16.96
C THR A 334 -5.42 12.32 17.56
N GLY A 335 -4.36 11.57 17.27
CA GLY A 335 -4.00 10.33 17.98
C GLY A 335 -2.98 10.60 19.10
N PRO A 336 -2.63 9.60 19.92
CA PRO A 336 -1.58 9.74 20.94
C PRO A 336 -0.17 9.90 20.33
N GLN A 337 0.02 9.61 19.04
CA GLN A 337 1.29 9.72 18.34
C GLN A 337 1.38 11.04 17.55
N TRP A 338 2.47 11.79 17.73
CA TRP A 338 2.70 13.06 17.04
C TRP A 338 3.26 12.90 15.62
N PRO A 339 3.12 13.94 14.78
CA PRO A 339 3.62 13.95 13.43
C PRO A 339 5.06 13.45 13.30
N THR A 340 5.18 12.30 12.66
CA THR A 340 6.45 11.80 12.16
C THR A 340 6.87 12.66 10.97
N SER A 341 8.17 12.88 10.82
CA SER A 341 8.69 13.68 9.72
C SER A 341 9.80 12.94 9.01
N GLN A 342 9.84 13.08 7.69
CA GLN A 342 10.96 12.63 6.87
C GLN A 342 12.24 13.44 7.15
N ASP A 343 12.15 14.58 7.85
CA ASP A 343 13.32 15.30 8.38
C ASP A 343 13.98 14.57 9.56
N CYS A 344 13.23 13.70 10.24
CA CYS A 344 13.65 13.02 11.47
C CYS A 344 13.69 11.50 11.24
N PRO A 345 14.62 10.99 10.43
CA PRO A 345 14.72 9.56 10.17
C PRO A 345 15.12 8.80 11.44
N PRO A 346 14.67 7.54 11.61
CA PRO A 346 15.18 6.65 12.65
C PRO A 346 16.70 6.53 12.62
N SER A 347 17.31 6.32 13.78
CA SER A 347 18.74 6.05 13.89
C SER A 347 19.05 4.57 13.63
N GLY A 348 20.25 4.29 13.13
CA GLY A 348 20.74 2.92 12.91
C GLY A 348 20.33 2.34 11.55
N SER A 349 20.42 1.02 11.43
CA SER A 349 20.05 0.27 10.23
C SER A 349 18.71 -0.43 10.41
N PRO A 350 17.93 -0.62 9.33
CA PRO A 350 16.71 -1.42 9.42
C PRO A 350 17.06 -2.86 9.79
N ILE A 351 16.20 -3.49 10.59
CA ILE A 351 16.31 -4.92 10.95
C ILE A 351 15.91 -5.82 9.76
N GLY A 352 15.20 -5.27 8.79
CA GLY A 352 14.84 -5.92 7.54
C GLY A 352 13.90 -5.04 6.72
N SER A 353 13.51 -5.53 5.54
CA SER A 353 12.64 -4.81 4.62
C SER A 353 11.51 -5.71 4.12
N LEU A 354 10.30 -5.16 4.00
CA LEU A 354 9.15 -5.86 3.44
C LEU A 354 8.85 -5.29 2.04
N PRO A 355 8.72 -6.13 1.00
CA PRO A 355 8.19 -5.65 -0.27
C PRO A 355 6.66 -5.56 -0.17
N ILE A 356 6.14 -4.39 -0.52
CA ILE A 356 4.70 -4.09 -0.52
C ILE A 356 4.30 -3.75 -1.95
N PRO A 357 3.74 -4.70 -2.72
CA PRO A 357 3.41 -4.50 -4.12
C PRO A 357 2.06 -3.76 -4.23
N TYR A 358 2.05 -2.47 -3.89
CA TYR A 358 0.88 -1.62 -3.96
C TYR A 358 0.39 -1.47 -5.39
N LEU A 359 -0.68 -2.21 -5.68
CA LEU A 359 -1.57 -1.95 -6.79
C LEU A 359 -2.80 -1.24 -6.23
N LEU A 360 -2.70 0.08 -6.13
CA LEU A 360 -3.71 0.96 -5.56
C LEU A 360 -4.82 1.21 -6.58
N THR A 361 -6.07 1.15 -6.14
CA THR A 361 -7.23 1.44 -6.99
C THR A 361 -8.30 2.21 -6.23
N THR A 362 -9.04 3.08 -6.92
CA THR A 362 -10.29 3.65 -6.39
C THR A 362 -11.48 2.70 -6.50
N GLY A 363 -11.30 1.54 -7.12
CA GLY A 363 -12.31 0.47 -7.16
C GLY A 363 -12.27 -0.42 -5.91
N THR A 364 -12.97 -1.55 -5.97
CA THR A 364 -12.89 -2.59 -4.93
C THR A 364 -11.72 -3.53 -5.19
N ALA A 365 -10.90 -3.76 -4.17
CA ALA A 365 -9.85 -4.78 -4.16
C ALA A 365 -10.28 -5.96 -3.27
N THR A 366 -10.32 -7.16 -3.83
CA THR A 366 -10.75 -8.36 -3.11
C THR A 366 -9.75 -9.49 -3.32
N LYS A 367 -9.53 -10.27 -2.26
CA LYS A 367 -8.78 -11.52 -2.33
C LYS A 367 -9.50 -12.59 -1.54
N THR A 368 -9.74 -13.74 -2.16
CA THR A 368 -10.33 -14.92 -1.53
C THR A 368 -9.27 -16.01 -1.44
N ALA A 369 -9.15 -16.61 -0.27
CA ALA A 369 -8.21 -17.68 -0.03
C ALA A 369 -8.62 -18.98 -0.72
N VAL A 370 -7.62 -19.81 -0.98
CA VAL A 370 -7.77 -21.16 -1.54
C VAL A 370 -7.40 -22.21 -0.51
N ASP A 371 -8.04 -23.38 -0.59
CA ASP A 371 -7.67 -24.51 0.24
C ASP A 371 -6.71 -25.41 -0.51
N GLN A 372 -5.55 -25.68 0.09
CA GLN A 372 -4.53 -26.58 -0.40
C GLN A 372 -4.51 -27.85 0.46
N PRO A 373 -3.96 -28.97 -0.07
CA PRO A 373 -3.72 -30.17 0.74
C PRO A 373 -2.85 -29.87 1.97
N SER A 374 -1.85 -29.00 1.79
CA SER A 374 -0.89 -28.64 2.83
C SER A 374 -1.40 -27.58 3.83
N GLU A 375 -2.38 -26.74 3.43
CA GLU A 375 -2.94 -25.70 4.30
C GLU A 375 -4.28 -25.17 3.73
N THR A 376 -5.27 -24.93 4.61
CA THR A 376 -6.55 -24.31 4.20
C THR A 376 -6.46 -22.78 4.28
N ARG A 377 -7.35 -22.05 3.58
CA ARG A 377 -7.42 -20.58 3.63
C ARG A 377 -6.07 -19.89 3.40
N VAL A 378 -5.36 -20.33 2.36
CA VAL A 378 -4.14 -19.71 1.85
C VAL A 378 -4.51 -18.53 0.94
N PHE A 379 -4.21 -17.31 1.38
CA PHE A 379 -4.24 -16.10 0.56
C PHE A 379 -2.95 -15.97 -0.26
N CYS A 380 -1.81 -16.19 0.38
CA CYS A 380 -0.49 -15.87 -0.17
C CYS A 380 0.42 -17.08 -0.16
N GLY A 381 0.25 -17.94 -1.18
CA GLY A 381 1.01 -19.17 -1.32
C GLY A 381 2.46 -18.94 -1.69
N PHE A 382 3.36 -19.54 -0.91
CA PHE A 382 4.77 -19.73 -1.22
C PHE A 382 5.18 -21.17 -0.96
N CYS A 383 6.09 -21.69 -1.78
CA CYS A 383 6.58 -23.06 -1.62
C CYS A 383 7.30 -23.22 -0.28
N ALA A 384 6.84 -24.19 0.49
CA ALA A 384 7.19 -24.42 1.87
C ALA A 384 7.23 -25.91 2.17
N ASP A 385 7.86 -26.25 3.29
CA ASP A 385 7.71 -27.56 3.91
C ASP A 385 6.23 -27.79 4.26
N PRO A 386 5.58 -28.85 3.76
CA PRO A 386 4.20 -29.18 4.08
C PRO A 386 3.95 -29.25 5.60
N ASP A 387 4.93 -29.72 6.36
CA ASP A 387 4.78 -30.08 7.77
C ASP A 387 5.30 -29.00 8.73
N SER A 388 5.95 -27.95 8.23
CA SER A 388 6.50 -26.86 9.06
C SER A 388 6.23 -25.46 8.51
N ALA A 389 6.67 -24.43 9.23
CA ALA A 389 6.61 -23.03 8.79
C ALA A 389 7.91 -22.59 8.09
N THR A 390 8.61 -23.54 7.45
CA THR A 390 9.86 -23.28 6.74
C THR A 390 9.59 -23.07 5.26
N PHE A 391 10.00 -21.93 4.72
CA PHE A 391 9.77 -21.54 3.33
C PHE A 391 11.03 -21.70 2.50
N LYS A 392 10.86 -21.97 1.21
CA LYS A 392 11.96 -22.02 0.27
C LYS A 392 12.68 -20.67 0.22
N ASN A 393 14.01 -20.68 0.29
CA ASN A 393 14.85 -19.49 0.15
C ASN A 393 15.76 -19.66 -1.09
N PRO A 394 15.65 -18.82 -2.14
CA PRO A 394 14.77 -17.65 -2.28
C PRO A 394 13.28 -18.03 -2.39
N PRO A 395 12.36 -17.09 -2.10
CA PRO A 395 10.93 -17.37 -2.06
C PRO A 395 10.39 -17.67 -3.45
N VAL A 396 9.53 -18.70 -3.54
CA VAL A 396 8.84 -19.09 -4.76
C VAL A 396 7.34 -18.99 -4.51
N ALA A 397 6.67 -18.06 -5.18
CA ALA A 397 5.22 -17.93 -5.11
C ALA A 397 4.54 -19.13 -5.78
N CYS A 398 3.39 -19.54 -5.26
CA CYS A 398 2.60 -20.64 -5.78
C CYS A 398 1.10 -20.35 -5.63
N THR A 399 0.29 -21.02 -6.44
CA THR A 399 -1.17 -21.04 -6.32
C THR A 399 -1.71 -22.42 -5.92
N GLY A 400 -0.85 -23.45 -5.92
CA GLY A 400 -1.10 -24.72 -5.25
C GLY A 400 0.13 -25.62 -5.19
N ASP A 401 0.02 -26.75 -4.47
CA ASP A 401 1.14 -27.67 -4.18
C ASP A 401 1.82 -28.21 -5.45
N ALA A 402 1.10 -28.29 -6.57
CA ALA A 402 1.64 -28.72 -7.86
C ALA A 402 2.78 -27.81 -8.37
N ASP A 403 2.72 -26.51 -8.06
CA ASP A 403 3.73 -25.53 -8.46
C ASP A 403 5.05 -25.76 -7.70
N CYS A 404 4.96 -26.45 -6.56
CA CYS A 404 6.05 -26.73 -5.66
C CYS A 404 6.61 -28.16 -5.81
N ALA A 405 6.02 -28.97 -6.69
CA ALA A 405 6.36 -30.40 -6.85
C ALA A 405 7.82 -30.65 -7.25
N ALA A 406 8.49 -29.67 -7.86
CA ALA A 406 9.89 -29.78 -8.26
C ALA A 406 10.88 -29.66 -7.07
N PHE A 407 10.44 -29.16 -5.92
CA PHE A 407 11.31 -28.87 -4.78
C PHE A 407 11.36 -30.03 -3.78
N THR A 408 11.81 -31.19 -4.26
CA THR A 408 11.92 -32.43 -3.45
C THR A 408 13.26 -32.56 -2.71
N GLY A 409 14.19 -31.64 -2.95
CA GLY A 409 15.47 -31.56 -2.25
C GLY A 409 15.37 -30.89 -0.87
N PRO A 410 16.50 -30.73 -0.15
CA PRO A 410 16.56 -30.15 1.19
C PRO A 410 16.41 -28.61 1.21
N ASP A 411 15.56 -28.07 0.34
CA ASP A 411 15.43 -26.65 0.03
C ASP A 411 14.73 -25.84 1.14
N CYS A 412 14.07 -26.51 2.08
CA CYS A 412 13.37 -25.92 3.23
C CYS A 412 14.06 -26.36 4.53
N GLY A 413 15.33 -25.97 4.69
CA GLY A 413 16.08 -26.26 5.92
C GLY A 413 16.37 -27.75 6.14
N GLY A 414 16.52 -28.52 5.06
CA GLY A 414 16.70 -29.98 5.12
C GLY A 414 15.49 -30.78 4.63
N SER A 415 14.31 -30.16 4.52
CA SER A 415 13.06 -30.77 4.04
C SER A 415 12.73 -30.38 2.59
N PRO A 416 11.90 -31.20 1.89
CA PRO A 416 11.21 -30.81 0.66
C PRO A 416 10.33 -29.56 0.85
N CYS A 417 10.26 -28.70 -0.16
CA CYS A 417 9.38 -27.53 -0.18
C CYS A 417 8.17 -27.76 -1.09
N THR A 418 7.41 -28.85 -0.89
CA THR A 418 6.35 -29.27 -1.82
C THR A 418 4.95 -28.74 -1.48
N GLY A 419 4.79 -28.01 -0.37
CA GLY A 419 3.52 -27.42 0.03
C GLY A 419 3.40 -25.98 -0.41
N CYS A 420 2.24 -25.57 -0.89
CA CYS A 420 1.91 -24.18 -1.17
C CYS A 420 1.20 -23.56 0.01
N LYS A 421 1.94 -22.81 0.83
CA LYS A 421 1.46 -22.35 2.14
C LYS A 421 1.70 -20.87 2.31
N GLN A 422 0.97 -20.26 3.23
CA GLN A 422 1.42 -19.04 3.90
C GLN A 422 1.89 -19.42 5.31
N ARG A 423 2.31 -18.47 6.15
CA ARG A 423 2.84 -18.82 7.47
C ARG A 423 1.79 -19.46 8.36
N THR A 424 0.62 -18.82 8.46
CA THR A 424 -0.55 -19.41 9.09
C THR A 424 -1.81 -19.13 8.26
N SER A 425 -2.61 -20.16 8.02
CA SER A 425 -3.99 -20.12 7.51
C SER A 425 -4.79 -18.90 7.98
N GLY A 426 -5.55 -18.27 7.08
CA GLY A 426 -6.38 -17.10 7.39
C GLY A 426 -5.64 -15.77 7.21
N ALA A 427 -6.08 -14.72 7.91
CA ALA A 427 -5.52 -13.39 7.75
C ALA A 427 -5.69 -12.55 9.02
N PHE A 428 -4.76 -11.62 9.23
CA PHE A 428 -4.84 -10.54 10.21
C PHE A 428 -5.21 -11.01 11.63
N GLY A 429 -4.56 -12.08 12.09
CA GLY A 429 -4.78 -12.62 13.44
C GLY A 429 -6.03 -13.48 13.59
N SER A 430 -6.70 -13.84 12.49
CA SER A 430 -7.82 -14.78 12.50
C SER A 430 -7.70 -15.87 11.43
N GLN A 431 -7.62 -17.12 11.90
CA GLN A 431 -7.60 -18.31 11.03
C GLN A 431 -8.93 -18.58 10.34
N ALA A 432 -10.00 -17.87 10.69
CA ALA A 432 -11.33 -18.05 10.08
C ALA A 432 -11.53 -17.25 8.80
N VAL A 433 -10.64 -16.29 8.49
CA VAL A 433 -10.80 -15.38 7.35
C VAL A 433 -10.68 -16.13 6.03
N ARG A 434 -11.69 -15.95 5.16
CA ARG A 434 -11.76 -16.53 3.82
C ARG A 434 -11.65 -15.49 2.72
N THR A 435 -12.28 -14.33 2.90
CA THR A 435 -12.22 -13.25 1.91
C THR A 435 -11.90 -11.93 2.60
N ILE A 436 -10.97 -11.19 1.99
CA ILE A 436 -10.59 -9.82 2.34
C ILE A 436 -11.13 -8.91 1.24
N THR A 437 -11.84 -7.85 1.62
CA THR A 437 -12.34 -6.83 0.69
C THR A 437 -11.99 -5.45 1.21
N GLU A 438 -11.37 -4.64 0.38
CA GLU A 438 -11.18 -3.20 0.57
C GLU A 438 -11.94 -2.46 -0.52
N ASN A 439 -12.62 -1.39 -0.16
CA ASN A 439 -13.47 -0.60 -1.05
C ASN A 439 -12.88 0.80 -1.21
N GLY A 440 -12.39 1.06 -2.41
CA GLY A 440 -12.00 2.41 -2.82
C GLY A 440 -13.20 3.28 -3.14
N ALA A 441 -12.92 4.56 -3.35
CA ALA A 441 -13.90 5.55 -3.77
C ALA A 441 -13.21 6.52 -4.74
N PRO A 442 -13.71 6.66 -5.98
CA PRO A 442 -13.13 7.62 -6.93
C PRO A 442 -13.48 9.06 -6.54
N ALA A 443 -12.66 10.01 -7.01
CA ALA A 443 -12.79 11.42 -6.67
C ALA A 443 -14.05 12.11 -7.25
N GLY A 444 -14.73 11.46 -8.20
CA GLY A 444 -15.65 12.14 -9.11
C GLY A 444 -14.90 12.94 -10.17
N ALA A 445 -15.62 13.71 -10.99
CA ALA A 445 -14.98 14.50 -12.04
C ALA A 445 -13.97 15.49 -11.44
N ILE A 446 -12.75 15.49 -11.97
CA ILE A 446 -11.65 16.39 -11.63
C ILE A 446 -11.07 16.99 -12.92
N ALA A 447 -10.64 18.24 -12.87
CA ALA A 447 -9.92 18.91 -13.94
C ALA A 447 -8.71 19.69 -13.41
N THR A 448 -7.79 20.01 -14.31
CA THR A 448 -6.61 20.81 -13.98
C THR A 448 -7.03 22.17 -13.42
N GLY A 449 -6.53 22.50 -12.24
CA GLY A 449 -6.86 23.74 -11.52
C GLY A 449 -8.08 23.63 -10.60
N ASP A 450 -8.82 22.52 -10.61
CA ASP A 450 -9.86 22.27 -9.61
C ASP A 450 -9.24 22.10 -8.21
N PRO A 451 -9.98 22.42 -7.13
CA PRO A 451 -9.59 22.04 -5.78
C PRO A 451 -9.40 20.52 -5.65
N ALA A 452 -8.56 20.11 -4.71
CA ALA A 452 -8.37 18.69 -4.41
C ALA A 452 -9.70 18.03 -3.97
N ALA A 453 -10.02 16.88 -4.57
CA ALA A 453 -11.28 16.17 -4.37
C ALA A 453 -11.06 14.89 -3.54
N PRO A 454 -11.96 14.55 -2.59
CA PRO A 454 -11.76 13.39 -1.72
C PRO A 454 -11.80 12.08 -2.50
N ALA A 455 -10.86 11.18 -2.24
CA ALA A 455 -10.80 9.86 -2.85
C ALA A 455 -10.21 8.83 -1.88
N THR A 456 -10.54 7.56 -2.10
CA THR A 456 -10.00 6.43 -1.35
C THR A 456 -9.33 5.47 -2.32
N LEU A 457 -8.03 5.28 -2.16
CA LEU A 457 -7.26 4.24 -2.83
C LEU A 457 -7.19 3.01 -1.93
N VAL A 458 -7.30 1.82 -2.50
CA VAL A 458 -7.20 0.56 -1.76
C VAL A 458 -6.33 -0.45 -2.47
N SER A 459 -5.77 -1.39 -1.71
CA SER A 459 -5.06 -2.54 -2.26
C SER A 459 -5.16 -3.76 -1.33
N VAL A 460 -5.18 -4.94 -1.93
CA VAL A 460 -5.02 -6.22 -1.22
C VAL A 460 -3.91 -6.99 -1.93
N PHE A 461 -2.88 -7.39 -1.18
CA PHE A 461 -1.62 -7.88 -1.74
C PHE A 461 -1.05 -9.04 -0.91
N CYS A 462 0.09 -9.56 -1.35
CA CYS A 462 0.83 -10.61 -0.66
C CYS A 462 2.22 -10.15 -0.28
N ILE A 463 2.62 -10.47 0.94
CA ILE A 463 3.95 -10.20 1.47
C ILE A 463 4.70 -11.54 1.49
N PRO A 464 5.84 -11.67 0.78
CA PRO A 464 6.69 -12.86 0.81
C PRO A 464 7.39 -13.02 2.18
N PRO A 465 7.99 -14.19 2.48
CA PRO A 465 8.87 -14.31 3.65
C PRO A 465 10.03 -13.32 3.52
N THR A 466 10.37 -12.64 4.61
CA THR A 466 11.54 -11.77 4.68
C THR A 466 12.80 -12.55 5.04
N PHE A 467 12.64 -13.76 5.58
CA PHE A 467 13.68 -14.59 6.21
C PHE A 467 14.35 -13.92 7.41
N ASN A 468 13.72 -12.87 7.95
CA ASN A 468 14.05 -12.32 9.25
C ASN A 468 13.11 -12.94 10.29
N GLY A 469 13.65 -13.74 11.20
CA GLY A 469 12.86 -14.47 12.20
C GLY A 469 11.99 -13.57 13.08
N THR A 470 12.43 -12.35 13.40
CA THR A 470 11.67 -11.37 14.20
C THR A 470 10.50 -10.78 13.42
N ILE A 471 10.76 -10.35 12.18
CA ILE A 471 9.73 -9.76 11.31
C ILE A 471 8.70 -10.82 10.94
N ASP A 472 9.15 -11.97 10.44
CA ASP A 472 8.25 -12.99 9.93
C ASP A 472 7.42 -13.62 11.06
N SER A 473 7.95 -13.73 12.29
CA SER A 473 7.19 -14.26 13.42
C SER A 473 6.16 -13.28 13.94
N SER A 474 6.52 -12.01 14.08
CA SER A 474 5.60 -10.99 14.59
C SER A 474 4.48 -10.70 13.57
N GLY A 475 4.88 -10.52 12.30
CA GLY A 475 3.98 -10.23 11.20
C GLY A 475 3.29 -11.45 10.60
N ASP A 476 3.57 -12.66 11.10
CA ASP A 476 3.05 -13.93 10.54
C ASP A 476 3.23 -14.01 9.00
N LEU A 477 4.47 -13.81 8.55
CA LEU A 477 4.85 -13.72 7.12
C LEU A 477 5.54 -15.00 6.62
N PRO A 478 5.28 -15.43 5.37
CA PRO A 478 4.46 -14.78 4.36
C PRO A 478 2.97 -14.78 4.70
N GLY A 479 2.27 -13.77 4.23
CA GLY A 479 0.85 -13.59 4.52
C GLY A 479 0.21 -12.49 3.68
N PRO A 480 -1.12 -12.35 3.75
CA PRO A 480 -1.83 -11.28 3.07
C PRO A 480 -1.51 -9.91 3.68
N GLY A 481 -1.68 -8.88 2.85
CA GLY A 481 -1.73 -7.48 3.29
C GLY A 481 -2.96 -6.80 2.70
N ALA A 482 -3.51 -5.83 3.43
CA ALA A 482 -4.60 -4.97 2.96
C ALA A 482 -4.33 -3.53 3.42
N ALA A 483 -4.57 -2.58 2.54
CA ALA A 483 -4.39 -1.16 2.84
C ALA A 483 -5.50 -0.34 2.20
N SER A 484 -5.92 0.69 2.93
CA SER A 484 -6.76 1.77 2.41
C SER A 484 -6.09 3.11 2.68
N LEU A 485 -6.21 4.03 1.73
CA LEU A 485 -5.66 5.39 1.74
C LEU A 485 -6.78 6.35 1.33
N GLN A 486 -7.50 6.87 2.31
CA GLN A 486 -8.33 8.07 2.20
C GLN A 486 -7.44 9.30 2.11
N GLY A 487 -7.79 10.17 1.18
CA GLY A 487 -7.06 11.39 0.91
C GLY A 487 -7.79 12.26 -0.09
N SER A 488 -7.02 13.06 -0.79
CA SER A 488 -7.52 13.94 -1.85
C SER A 488 -6.69 13.78 -3.12
N ALA A 489 -7.37 13.70 -4.26
CA ALA A 489 -6.79 13.64 -5.59
C ALA A 489 -6.92 15.00 -6.29
N GLN A 490 -5.89 15.40 -7.04
CA GLN A 490 -5.89 16.67 -7.78
C GLN A 490 -5.07 16.56 -9.06
N LEU A 491 -5.59 17.14 -10.15
CA LEU A 491 -4.82 17.37 -11.38
C LEU A 491 -4.12 18.72 -11.32
N LEU A 492 -2.81 18.71 -11.50
CA LEU A 492 -1.94 19.88 -11.43
C LEU A 492 -1.34 20.18 -12.82
N PRO A 493 -1.15 21.48 -13.15
CA PRO A 493 -0.60 21.92 -14.43
C PRO A 493 0.88 21.63 -14.61
#